data_AF-A0AAE0QJ35-F1
#
_entry.id   AF-A0AAE0QJ35-F1
#
_cell.length_a   1.000
_cell.length_b   1.000
_cell.length_c   1.000
_cell.angle_alpha   90.00
_cell.angle_beta   90.00
_cell.angle_gamma   90.00
#
_symmetry.space_group_name_H-M   'P 1'
#
loop_
_entity.id
_entity.type
_entity.pdbx_description
1 polymer ?
#
loop_
_entity_poly.entity_id
_entity_poly.type
_entity_poly.pdbx_seq_one_letter_code
_entity_poly.pdbx_strand_id
1 'polypeptide(L)'
;MALYMKAAEILDKVEQKKGAVKTLVYDSKFQNIKQLFALVCETQKYSPVLREIIENTRLMKETNLRHNLAKVLVYDLLIGQGLKCGGSWKAMMLKHRSRLQAALARIKVKRKVSRNQDLLSPSMQHNGPDIPHYVRVNTLKTTVEDVIDYLKREGYSYQGTASH
;
A
#
# COMPACT_ATOMS: atom_id res chain seq x y z
N MET A 1 -14.35 -10.49 -3.17
CA MET A 1 -13.51 -11.72 -3.05
C MET A 1 -12.31 -11.70 -3.98
N ALA A 2 -12.50 -11.50 -5.29
CA ALA A 2 -11.41 -11.55 -6.28
C ALA A 2 -10.24 -10.60 -5.97
N LEU A 3 -10.51 -9.38 -5.48
CA LEU A 3 -9.49 -8.38 -5.15
C LEU A 3 -8.44 -8.91 -4.15
N TYR A 4 -8.88 -9.45 -3.00
CA TYR A 4 -7.98 -9.92 -1.94
C TYR A 4 -7.17 -11.14 -2.37
N MET A 5 -7.81 -12.06 -3.10
CA MET A 5 -7.12 -13.23 -3.66
C MET A 5 -6.05 -12.83 -4.66
N LYS A 6 -6.35 -11.86 -5.55
CA LYS A 6 -5.39 -11.35 -6.52
C LYS A 6 -4.27 -10.56 -5.84
N ALA A 7 -4.57 -9.76 -4.83
CA ALA A 7 -3.55 -9.07 -4.04
C ALA A 7 -2.60 -10.06 -3.35
N ALA A 8 -3.14 -11.13 -2.76
CA ALA A 8 -2.34 -12.20 -2.14
C ALA A 8 -1.45 -12.92 -3.17
N GLU A 9 -2.00 -13.27 -4.34
CA GLU A 9 -1.25 -13.90 -5.44
C GLU A 9 -0.08 -13.02 -5.92
N ILE A 10 -0.30 -11.70 -6.01
CA ILE A 10 0.74 -10.75 -6.41
C ILE A 10 1.80 -10.65 -5.31
N LEU A 11 1.41 -10.58 -4.04
CA LEU A 11 2.37 -10.58 -2.92
C LEU A 11 3.21 -11.85 -2.90
N ASP A 12 2.62 -13.02 -3.16
CA ASP A 12 3.35 -14.29 -3.29
C ASP A 12 4.41 -14.20 -4.41
N LYS A 13 4.05 -13.64 -5.58
CA LYS A 13 4.98 -13.45 -6.70
C LYS A 13 6.10 -12.46 -6.38
N VAL A 14 5.78 -11.39 -5.64
CA VAL A 14 6.77 -10.38 -5.20
C VAL A 14 7.75 -10.99 -4.20
N GLU A 15 7.29 -11.78 -3.22
CA GLU A 15 8.15 -12.48 -2.27
C GLU A 15 9.04 -13.52 -2.97
N GLN A 16 8.53 -14.15 -4.04
CA GLN A 16 9.29 -15.06 -4.92
C GLN A 16 10.22 -14.34 -5.92
N LYS A 17 10.33 -13.00 -5.85
CA LYS A 17 11.15 -12.18 -6.74
C LYS A 17 10.83 -12.37 -8.24
N LYS A 18 9.59 -12.70 -8.58
CA LYS A 18 9.15 -12.93 -9.97
C LYS A 18 8.93 -11.66 -10.80
N GLY A 19 9.08 -10.48 -10.20
CA GLY A 19 8.96 -9.20 -10.89
C GLY A 19 8.68 -8.06 -9.93
N ALA A 20 8.69 -6.83 -10.47
CA ALA A 20 8.30 -5.64 -9.73
C ALA A 20 6.77 -5.61 -9.51
N VAL A 21 6.34 -5.02 -8.39
CA VAL A 21 4.91 -4.90 -8.02
C VAL A 21 4.09 -4.28 -9.15
N LYS A 22 4.62 -3.20 -9.76
CA LYS A 22 3.96 -2.49 -10.87
C LYS A 22 3.66 -3.45 -12.01
N THR A 23 4.68 -4.12 -12.55
CA THR A 23 4.54 -5.07 -13.66
C THR A 23 3.52 -6.16 -13.34
N LEU A 24 3.66 -6.80 -12.17
CA LEU A 24 2.78 -7.89 -11.75
C LEU A 24 1.31 -7.46 -11.59
N VAL A 25 1.07 -6.22 -11.16
CA VAL A 25 -0.28 -5.67 -11.03
C VAL A 25 -0.89 -5.35 -12.40
N TYR A 26 -0.13 -4.77 -13.33
CA TYR A 26 -0.62 -4.50 -14.68
C TYR A 26 -0.85 -5.79 -15.48
N ASP A 27 0.01 -6.80 -15.32
CA ASP A 27 -0.13 -8.11 -15.96
C ASP A 27 -1.36 -8.89 -15.45
N SER A 28 -1.85 -8.56 -14.26
CA SER A 28 -3.02 -9.22 -13.67
C SER A 28 -4.33 -8.96 -14.42
N LYS A 29 -4.37 -7.95 -15.31
CA LYS A 29 -5.55 -7.50 -16.08
C LYS A 29 -6.82 -7.32 -15.23
N PHE A 30 -6.65 -6.97 -13.95
CA PHE A 30 -7.76 -6.73 -13.05
C PHE A 30 -8.46 -5.40 -13.39
N GLN A 31 -9.80 -5.33 -13.33
CA GLN A 31 -10.55 -4.13 -13.72
C GLN A 31 -10.11 -2.89 -12.90
N ASN A 32 -10.03 -3.00 -11.58
CA ASN A 32 -9.67 -1.90 -10.69
C ASN A 32 -8.17 -1.90 -10.34
N ILE A 33 -7.32 -1.69 -11.34
CA ILE A 33 -5.84 -1.71 -11.20
C ILE A 33 -5.35 -0.76 -10.10
N LYS A 34 -5.88 0.47 -10.05
CA LYS A 34 -5.48 1.48 -9.05
C LYS A 34 -5.73 0.99 -7.63
N GLN A 35 -6.90 0.39 -7.38
CA GLN A 35 -7.26 -0.14 -6.07
C GLN A 35 -6.38 -1.34 -5.69
N LEU A 36 -6.14 -2.25 -6.64
CA LEU A 36 -5.28 -3.42 -6.43
C LEU A 36 -3.84 -3.00 -6.14
N PHE A 37 -3.30 -2.06 -6.93
CA PHE A 37 -1.96 -1.52 -6.76
C PHE A 37 -1.79 -0.88 -5.38
N ALA A 38 -2.72 0.01 -4.99
CA ALA A 38 -2.70 0.65 -3.69
C ALA A 38 -2.75 -0.38 -2.55
N LEU A 39 -3.64 -1.37 -2.63
CA LEU A 39 -3.78 -2.41 -1.61
C LEU A 39 -2.49 -3.25 -1.47
N VAL A 40 -1.87 -3.64 -2.58
CA VAL A 40 -0.62 -4.42 -2.57
C VAL A 40 0.53 -3.59 -2.01
N CYS A 41 0.72 -2.36 -2.50
CA CYS A 41 1.79 -1.48 -2.04
C CYS A 41 1.67 -1.18 -0.53
N GLU A 42 0.49 -0.80 -0.06
CA GLU A 42 0.31 -0.52 1.36
C GLU A 42 0.47 -1.77 2.22
N THR A 43 -0.08 -2.91 1.81
CA THR A 43 0.13 -4.18 2.55
C THR A 43 1.62 -4.54 2.62
N GLN A 44 2.38 -4.27 1.56
CA GLN A 44 3.82 -4.49 1.54
C GLN A 44 4.57 -3.53 2.48
N LYS A 45 4.20 -2.24 2.53
CA LYS A 45 4.78 -1.26 3.46
C LYS A 45 4.60 -1.72 4.92
N TYR A 46 3.40 -2.17 5.28
CA TYR A 46 3.10 -2.64 6.65
C TYR A 46 3.44 -4.11 6.91
N SER A 47 4.03 -4.82 5.94
CA SER A 47 4.37 -6.26 6.02
C SER A 47 5.03 -6.69 7.35
N PRO A 48 6.05 -6.01 7.91
CA PRO A 48 6.67 -6.43 9.16
C PRO A 48 5.72 -6.30 10.36
N VAL A 49 4.92 -5.23 10.41
CA VAL A 49 3.93 -5.00 11.48
C VAL A 49 2.80 -6.03 11.39
N LEU A 50 2.30 -6.29 10.18
CA LEU A 50 1.24 -7.27 9.95
C LEU A 50 1.68 -8.68 10.32
N ARG A 51 2.95 -9.05 10.06
CA ARG A 51 3.51 -10.32 10.47
C ARG A 51 3.51 -10.46 12.00
N GLU A 52 4.01 -9.45 12.72
CA GLU A 52 4.03 -9.43 14.19
C GLU A 52 2.60 -9.56 14.78
N ILE A 53 1.60 -8.92 14.18
CA ILE A 53 0.19 -9.04 14.59
C ILE A 53 -0.33 -10.46 14.37
N ILE A 54 -0.07 -11.05 13.20
CA ILE A 54 -0.55 -12.41 12.86
C ILE A 54 0.06 -13.45 13.80
N GLU A 55 1.35 -13.33 14.11
CA GLU A 55 2.06 -14.23 15.02
C GLU A 55 1.51 -14.11 16.46
N ASN A 56 1.37 -12.88 16.97
CA ASN A 56 0.86 -12.63 18.32
C ASN A 56 -0.60 -13.10 18.50
N THR A 57 -1.41 -13.02 17.45
CA THR A 57 -2.83 -13.40 17.52
C THR A 57 -3.08 -14.85 17.15
N ARG A 58 -2.07 -15.61 16.68
CA ARG A 58 -2.19 -17.00 16.21
C ARG A 58 -3.33 -17.21 15.20
N LEU A 59 -3.69 -16.16 14.46
CA LEU A 59 -4.85 -16.12 13.55
C LEU A 59 -4.83 -17.26 12.52
N MET A 60 -3.63 -17.63 12.06
CA MET A 60 -3.41 -18.71 11.09
C MET A 60 -3.87 -20.08 11.59
N LYS A 61 -3.73 -20.35 12.90
CA LYS A 61 -4.12 -21.64 13.49
C LYS A 61 -5.63 -21.85 13.48
N GLU A 62 -6.40 -20.77 13.53
CA GLU A 62 -7.85 -20.80 13.64
C GLU A 62 -8.56 -20.68 12.28
N THR A 63 -7.90 -20.08 11.28
CA THR A 63 -8.57 -19.67 10.04
C THR A 63 -8.10 -20.41 8.78
N ASN A 64 -7.04 -21.22 8.87
CA ASN A 64 -6.43 -21.96 7.74
C ASN A 64 -6.30 -21.12 6.46
N LEU A 65 -6.01 -19.82 6.62
CA LEU A 65 -5.81 -18.89 5.51
C LEU A 65 -4.36 -18.95 5.02
N ARG A 66 -4.14 -18.62 3.75
CA ARG A 66 -2.78 -18.38 3.24
C ARG A 66 -2.18 -17.15 3.92
N HIS A 67 -0.88 -17.17 4.18
CA HIS A 67 -0.20 -16.11 4.93
C HIS A 67 -0.39 -14.72 4.30
N ASN A 68 -0.17 -14.59 2.98
CA ASN A 68 -0.33 -13.32 2.29
C ASN A 68 -1.79 -12.88 2.15
N LEU A 69 -2.74 -13.81 2.10
CA LEU A 69 -4.16 -13.48 2.17
C LEU A 69 -4.54 -12.92 3.55
N ALA A 70 -4.05 -13.54 4.62
CA ALA A 70 -4.25 -13.04 5.98
C ALA A 70 -3.65 -11.63 6.14
N LYS A 71 -2.44 -11.37 5.64
CA LYS A 71 -1.82 -10.03 5.67
C LYS A 71 -2.70 -8.96 5.02
N VAL A 72 -3.20 -9.20 3.81
CA VAL A 72 -4.04 -8.22 3.10
C VAL A 72 -5.35 -7.98 3.85
N LEU A 73 -5.97 -9.03 4.38
CA LEU A 73 -7.22 -8.90 5.15
C LEU A 73 -7.02 -8.15 6.48
N VAL A 74 -5.95 -8.46 7.22
CA VAL A 74 -5.61 -7.76 8.46
C VAL A 74 -5.26 -6.30 8.19
N TYR A 75 -4.52 -6.01 7.12
CA TYR A 75 -4.22 -4.65 6.70
C TYR A 75 -5.51 -3.84 6.48
N ASP A 76 -6.40 -4.35 5.63
CA ASP A 76 -7.61 -3.62 5.24
C ASP A 76 -8.61 -3.48 6.41
N LEU A 77 -8.60 -4.42 7.37
CA LEU A 77 -9.40 -4.34 8.60
C LEU A 77 -8.87 -3.30 9.60
N LEU A 78 -7.55 -3.23 9.80
CA LEU A 78 -6.95 -2.45 10.90
C LEU A 78 -6.45 -1.07 10.48
N ILE A 79 -5.93 -0.94 9.26
CA ILE A 79 -5.22 0.26 8.78
C ILE A 79 -5.92 0.84 7.55
N GLY A 80 -6.46 -0.01 6.68
CA GLY A 80 -7.15 0.38 5.46
C GLY A 80 -8.55 0.96 5.70
N GLN A 81 -9.35 0.99 4.63
CA GLN A 81 -10.69 1.60 4.62
C GLN A 81 -11.78 0.64 5.14
N GLY A 82 -11.39 -0.51 5.68
CA GLY A 82 -12.30 -1.57 6.10
C GLY A 82 -12.51 -2.63 5.03
N LEU A 83 -12.86 -3.84 5.48
CA LEU A 83 -13.06 -5.00 4.61
C LEU A 83 -14.24 -4.79 3.64
N LYS A 84 -13.90 -4.70 2.36
CA LYS A 84 -14.82 -4.68 1.22
C LYS A 84 -15.23 -6.09 0.77
N CYS A 85 -14.79 -7.15 1.46
CA CYS A 85 -15.28 -8.51 1.25
C CYS A 85 -16.60 -8.74 1.99
N GLY A 86 -17.50 -9.52 1.38
CA GLY A 86 -18.68 -10.06 2.05
C GLY A 86 -18.46 -11.51 2.49
N GLY A 87 -19.44 -12.10 3.19
CA GLY A 87 -19.47 -13.54 3.49
C GLY A 87 -18.56 -13.99 4.64
N SER A 88 -18.17 -15.27 4.58
CA SER A 88 -17.47 -16.00 5.67
C SER A 88 -16.18 -15.32 6.14
N TRP A 89 -15.35 -14.81 5.22
CA TRP A 89 -14.10 -14.13 5.59
C TRP A 89 -14.33 -12.85 6.39
N LYS A 90 -15.36 -12.07 6.04
CA LYS A 90 -15.71 -10.86 6.79
C LYS A 90 -16.16 -11.22 8.20
N ALA A 91 -17.07 -12.19 8.33
CA ALA A 91 -17.57 -12.65 9.62
C ALA A 91 -16.44 -13.18 10.52
N MET A 92 -15.55 -13.99 9.95
CA MET A 92 -14.38 -14.53 10.63
C MET A 92 -13.41 -13.42 11.08
N MET A 93 -13.07 -12.47 10.20
CA MET A 93 -12.20 -11.36 10.56
C MET A 93 -12.82 -10.47 11.65
N LEU A 94 -14.13 -10.24 11.59
CA LEU A 94 -14.87 -9.48 12.61
C LEU A 94 -14.86 -10.18 13.98
N LYS A 95 -14.99 -11.52 14.00
CA LYS A 95 -14.90 -12.32 15.24
C LYS A 95 -13.57 -12.10 15.97
N HIS A 96 -12.47 -11.96 15.23
CA HIS A 96 -11.13 -11.76 15.79
C HIS A 96 -10.70 -10.29 15.88
N ARG A 97 -11.59 -9.34 15.54
CA ARG A 97 -11.26 -7.91 15.44
C ARG A 97 -10.72 -7.34 16.73
N SER A 98 -11.36 -7.62 17.87
CA SER A 98 -10.94 -7.12 19.19
C SER A 98 -9.52 -7.56 19.53
N ARG A 99 -9.19 -8.83 19.29
CA ARG A 99 -7.86 -9.41 19.50
C ARG A 99 -6.81 -8.77 18.58
N LEU A 100 -7.14 -8.57 17.31
CA LEU A 100 -6.25 -7.93 16.32
C LEU A 100 -6.00 -6.45 16.66
N GLN A 101 -7.02 -5.71 17.07
CA GLN A 101 -6.90 -4.33 17.52
C GLN A 101 -6.06 -4.23 18.80
N ALA A 102 -6.25 -5.12 19.77
CA ALA A 102 -5.43 -5.17 20.97
C ALA A 102 -3.96 -5.46 20.65
N ALA A 103 -3.68 -6.37 19.72
CA ALA A 103 -2.31 -6.64 19.27
C ALA A 103 -1.67 -5.41 18.61
N LEU A 104 -2.40 -4.70 17.73
CA LEU A 104 -1.92 -3.46 17.14
C LEU A 104 -1.64 -2.38 18.20
N ALA A 105 -2.54 -2.20 19.17
CA ALA A 105 -2.36 -1.26 20.26
C ALA A 105 -1.12 -1.57 21.10
N ARG A 106 -0.87 -2.85 21.41
CA ARG A 106 0.36 -3.28 22.12
C ARG A 106 1.62 -2.95 21.34
N ILE A 107 1.62 -3.15 20.02
CA ILE A 107 2.77 -2.79 19.16
C ILE A 107 2.98 -1.27 19.16
N LYS A 108 1.91 -0.47 19.08
CA LYS A 108 1.98 0.99 19.15
C LYS A 108 2.59 1.46 20.47
N VAL A 109 2.13 0.91 21.60
CA VAL A 109 2.67 1.23 22.93
C VAL A 109 4.14 0.83 23.03
N LYS A 110 4.50 -0.39 22.57
CA LYS A 110 5.88 -0.88 22.57
C LYS A 110 6.83 0.02 21.76
N ARG A 111 6.35 0.54 20.63
CA ARG A 111 7.12 1.46 19.76
C ARG A 111 6.95 2.94 20.13
N LYS A 112 6.15 3.24 21.15
CA LYS A 112 5.82 4.61 21.62
C LYS A 112 5.26 5.52 20.52
N VAL A 113 4.39 4.98 19.66
CA VAL A 113 3.79 5.73 18.55
C VAL A 113 2.28 5.87 18.69
N SER A 114 1.74 7.00 18.23
CA SER A 114 0.30 7.27 18.26
C SER A 114 -0.37 6.93 16.92
N ARG A 115 0.23 7.34 15.80
CA ARG A 115 -0.37 7.12 14.46
C ARG A 115 0.07 5.78 13.87
N ASN A 116 -0.73 5.27 12.94
CA ASN A 116 -0.39 4.03 12.23
C ASN A 116 0.83 4.23 11.32
N GLN A 117 0.96 5.41 10.70
CA GLN A 117 2.05 5.75 9.78
C GLN A 117 3.41 5.67 10.49
N ASP A 118 3.48 6.11 11.74
CA ASP A 118 4.68 6.08 12.58
C ASP A 118 5.20 4.64 12.85
N LEU A 119 4.38 3.60 12.60
CA LEU A 119 4.82 2.20 12.70
C LEU A 119 5.76 1.79 11.56
N LEU A 120 5.76 2.56 10.47
CA LEU A 120 6.66 2.37 9.33
C LEU A 120 8.05 2.93 9.63
N SER A 121 9.06 2.47 8.91
CA SER A 121 10.40 3.07 8.96
C SER A 121 10.36 4.53 8.50
N PRO A 122 11.26 5.42 8.97
CA PRO A 122 11.28 6.83 8.57
C PRO A 122 11.30 7.04 7.03
N SER A 123 11.99 6.16 6.31
CA SER A 123 12.03 6.15 4.84
C SER A 123 10.70 5.84 4.16
N MET A 124 9.75 5.25 4.88
CA MET A 124 8.40 4.88 4.42
C MET A 124 7.29 5.70 5.08
N GLN A 125 7.58 6.44 6.16
CA GLN A 125 6.65 7.36 6.84
C GLN A 125 6.35 8.58 5.98
N HIS A 126 7.36 9.05 5.25
CA HIS A 126 7.13 9.96 4.16
C HIS A 126 6.54 9.15 3.00
N ASN A 127 5.26 9.36 2.70
CA ASN A 127 4.89 9.45 1.28
C ASN A 127 5.94 10.37 0.70
N GLY A 128 6.88 9.84 -0.09
CA GLY A 128 8.11 10.55 -0.46
C GLY A 128 7.81 12.00 -0.80
N PRO A 129 8.69 12.95 -0.42
CA PRO A 129 8.42 14.39 -0.49
C PRO A 129 7.69 14.69 -1.78
N ASP A 130 6.48 15.27 -1.73
CA ASP A 130 5.56 15.46 -2.87
C ASP A 130 6.36 15.61 -4.17
N ILE A 131 6.62 14.48 -4.86
CA ILE A 131 7.70 14.46 -5.83
C ILE A 131 7.15 15.26 -7.00
N PRO A 132 7.73 16.42 -7.33
CA PRO A 132 7.20 17.23 -8.41
C PRO A 132 7.27 16.40 -9.70
N HIS A 133 6.27 16.60 -10.57
CA HIS A 133 6.30 15.96 -11.87
C HIS A 133 7.43 16.58 -12.70
N TYR A 134 8.47 15.78 -12.96
CA TYR A 134 9.57 16.18 -13.84
C TYR A 134 9.13 16.11 -15.30
N VAL A 135 9.36 17.18 -16.04
CA VAL A 135 9.04 17.28 -17.47
C VAL A 135 10.31 17.60 -18.23
N ARG A 136 10.56 16.86 -19.32
CA ARG A 136 11.64 17.17 -20.27
C ARG A 136 11.06 17.93 -21.45
N VAL A 137 11.53 19.16 -21.67
CA VAL A 137 11.11 19.98 -22.81
C VAL A 137 11.85 19.54 -24.07
N ASN A 138 11.12 19.41 -25.19
CA ASN A 138 11.73 19.17 -26.50
C ASN A 138 12.06 20.51 -27.18
N THR A 139 13.31 20.94 -27.04
CA THR A 139 13.81 22.23 -27.53
C THR A 139 13.82 22.38 -29.05
N LEU A 140 13.65 21.28 -29.81
CA LEU A 140 13.48 21.34 -31.27
C LEU A 140 12.09 21.86 -31.69
N LYS A 141 11.10 21.83 -30.77
CA LYS A 141 9.71 22.20 -31.06
C LYS A 141 9.24 23.45 -30.32
N THR A 142 9.81 23.75 -29.15
CA THR A 142 9.36 24.83 -28.27
C THR A 142 10.46 25.22 -27.29
N THR A 143 10.33 26.36 -26.61
CA THR A 143 11.27 26.82 -25.59
C THR A 143 10.85 26.38 -24.18
N VAL A 144 11.75 26.47 -23.20
CA VAL A 144 11.45 26.11 -21.81
C VAL A 144 10.45 27.11 -21.22
N GLU A 145 10.62 28.39 -21.56
CA GLU A 145 9.80 29.52 -21.14
C GLU A 145 8.35 29.35 -21.61
N ASP A 146 8.15 29.03 -22.89
CA ASP A 146 6.81 28.81 -23.45
C ASP A 146 6.08 27.66 -22.76
N VAL A 147 6.79 26.56 -22.46
CA VAL A 147 6.22 25.40 -21.76
C VAL A 147 5.89 25.74 -20.31
N ILE A 148 6.74 26.50 -19.61
CA ILE A 148 6.48 26.96 -18.25
C ILE A 148 5.21 27.83 -18.23
N ASP A 149 5.07 28.77 -19.17
CA ASP A 149 3.91 29.65 -19.23
C ASP A 149 2.63 28.92 -19.62
N TYR A 150 2.71 27.95 -20.52
CA TYR A 150 1.60 27.06 -20.85
C TYR A 150 1.13 26.27 -19.62
N LEU A 151 2.06 25.63 -18.90
CA LEU A 151 1.74 24.84 -17.71
C LEU A 151 1.21 25.71 -16.56
N LYS A 152 1.70 26.94 -16.41
CA LYS A 152 1.12 27.90 -15.44
C LYS A 152 -0.34 28.22 -15.74
N ARG A 153 -0.72 28.37 -17.02
CA ARG A 153 -2.11 28.61 -17.42
C ARG A 153 -3.02 27.40 -17.15
N GLU A 154 -2.47 26.19 -17.22
CA GLU A 154 -3.15 24.94 -16.83
C GLU A 154 -3.22 24.73 -15.30
N GLY A 155 -2.68 25.66 -14.50
CA GLY A 155 -2.74 25.63 -13.04
C GLY A 155 -1.56 24.92 -12.36
N TYR A 156 -0.49 24.61 -13.09
CA TYR A 156 0.73 24.04 -12.50
C TYR A 156 1.66 25.14 -11.95
N SER A 157 2.42 24.80 -10.92
CA SER A 157 3.45 25.68 -10.35
C SER A 157 4.85 25.15 -10.68
N TYR A 158 5.70 26.00 -11.24
CA TYR A 158 7.07 25.66 -11.57
C TYR A 158 7.95 25.67 -10.31
N GLN A 159 8.64 24.56 -10.05
CA GLN A 159 9.46 24.34 -8.84
C GLN A 159 10.98 24.49 -9.11
N GLY A 160 11.36 25.00 -10.27
CA GLY A 160 12.77 25.15 -10.66
C GLY A 160 13.33 23.97 -11.46
N THR A 161 14.64 24.01 -11.70
CA THR A 161 15.38 22.94 -12.39
C THR A 161 15.92 21.93 -11.38
N ALA A 162 15.82 20.64 -11.70
CA ALA A 162 16.49 19.60 -10.92
C ALA A 162 17.99 19.91 -10.87
N SER A 163 18.54 20.11 -9.68
CA SER A 163 20.00 20.24 -9.51
C SER A 163 20.60 18.84 -9.66
N HIS A 164 21.62 18.73 -10.53
CA HIS A 164 22.39 17.51 -10.76
C HIS A 164 23.34 17.21 -9.60
#